data_AF-A0A7C2C274-F1
#
_entry.id   AF-A0A7C2C274-F1
#
_cell.length_a   1.000
_cell.length_b   1.000
_cell.length_c   1.000
_cell.angle_alpha   90.00
_cell.angle_beta   90.00
_cell.angle_gamma   90.00
#
_symmetry.space_group_name_H-M   'P 1'
#
loop_
_entity.id
_entity.type
_entity.pdbx_description
1 polymer ?
#
loop_
_entity_poly.entity_id
_entity_poly.type
_entity_poly.pdbx_seq_one_letter_code
_entity_poly.pdbx_strand_id
1 'polypeptide(L)'
;ELPAGPVPLLPQGGNYYAAKVRLPLPPGFHALKVRARGREEAETPLLLQVVAGLLYSPQALEGPEVRLTLRFRAREVVLQGEGQSFALRSEDGYTWTGKVALSPGLHTLLVLADGETLGQVGLSLPSESANH
;
A
#
# COMPACT_ATOMS: atom_id res chain seq x y z
N GLU A 1 15.49 6.59 0.97
CA GLU A 1 15.70 7.94 0.42
C GLU A 1 14.43 8.39 -0.30
N LEU A 2 14.03 9.65 -0.18
CA LEU A 2 12.90 10.21 -0.95
C LEU A 2 13.31 10.34 -2.43
N PRO A 3 12.38 10.26 -3.42
CA PRO A 3 12.74 10.36 -4.83
C PRO A 3 13.57 11.62 -5.10
N ALA A 4 14.82 11.40 -5.52
CA ALA A 4 15.87 12.41 -5.60
C ALA A 4 15.81 13.27 -6.89
N GLY A 5 14.63 13.40 -7.51
CA GLY A 5 14.48 14.01 -8.84
C GLY A 5 13.30 14.97 -8.96
N PRO A 6 13.35 15.91 -9.92
CA PRO A 6 12.23 16.81 -10.21
C PRO A 6 11.03 16.01 -10.71
N VAL A 7 9.83 16.34 -10.20
CA VAL A 7 8.58 15.70 -10.58
C VAL A 7 7.83 16.60 -11.57
N PRO A 8 7.50 16.12 -12.78
CA PRO A 8 6.75 16.92 -13.75
C PRO A 8 5.33 17.13 -13.26
N LEU A 9 4.90 18.40 -13.28
CA LEU A 9 3.53 18.80 -12.99
C LEU A 9 2.68 18.72 -14.27
N LEU A 10 1.50 18.11 -14.17
CA LEU A 10 0.54 18.00 -15.27
C LEU A 10 -0.55 19.07 -15.12
N PRO A 11 -0.86 19.85 -16.18
CA PRO A 11 -1.93 20.84 -16.13
C PRO A 11 -3.28 20.17 -15.90
N GLN A 12 -4.10 20.76 -15.03
CA GLN A 12 -5.47 20.31 -14.71
C GLN A 12 -6.54 21.29 -15.23
N GLY A 13 -6.14 22.37 -15.89
CA GLY A 13 -7.00 23.46 -16.35
C GLY A 13 -6.78 24.75 -15.55
N GLY A 14 -6.93 25.90 -16.23
CA GLY A 14 -6.58 27.20 -15.66
C GLY A 14 -5.13 27.24 -15.18
N ASN A 15 -4.90 27.74 -13.96
CA ASN A 15 -3.58 27.80 -13.31
C ASN A 15 -3.34 26.65 -12.33
N TYR A 16 -4.07 25.54 -12.45
CA TYR A 16 -3.93 24.38 -11.58
C TYR A 16 -3.04 23.31 -12.22
N TYR A 17 -2.16 22.76 -11.39
CA TYR A 17 -1.22 21.72 -11.77
C TYR A 17 -1.19 20.62 -10.70
N ALA A 18 -1.04 19.37 -11.12
CA ALA A 18 -0.97 18.24 -10.21
C ALA A 18 0.12 17.26 -10.61
N ALA A 19 0.71 16.60 -9.61
CA ALA A 19 1.57 15.44 -9.81
C ALA A 19 1.28 14.38 -8.75
N LYS A 20 1.57 13.12 -9.10
CA LYS A 20 1.51 11.99 -8.17
C LYS A 20 2.94 11.57 -7.83
N VAL A 21 3.26 11.53 -6.54
CA VAL A 21 4.58 11.14 -6.05
C VAL A 21 4.43 10.00 -5.05
N ARG A 22 5.35 9.04 -5.07
CA ARG A 22 5.50 8.03 -4.02
C ARG A 22 6.66 8.43 -3.12
N LEU A 23 6.38 8.59 -1.84
CA LEU A 23 7.36 8.98 -0.83
C LEU A 23 7.47 7.84 0.19
N PRO A 24 8.62 7.15 0.31
CA PRO A 24 8.83 6.18 1.37
C PRO A 24 9.04 6.95 2.70
N LEU A 25 7.95 7.17 3.43
CA LEU A 25 7.97 7.87 4.72
C LEU A 25 7.57 6.88 5.83
N PRO A 26 8.39 6.72 6.89
CA PRO A 26 7.97 5.95 8.06
C PRO A 26 6.80 6.63 8.78
N PRO A 27 6.05 5.93 9.65
CA PRO A 27 5.08 6.57 10.52
C PRO A 27 5.69 7.72 11.33
N GLY A 28 4.96 8.83 11.44
CA GLY A 28 5.41 10.03 12.14
C GLY A 28 5.00 11.33 11.45
N PHE A 29 5.43 12.45 12.03
CA PHE A 29 5.29 13.77 11.42
C PHE A 29 6.49 14.08 10.52
N HIS A 30 6.21 14.51 9.30
CA HIS A 30 7.20 14.86 8.30
C HIS A 30 6.99 16.29 7.82
N ALA A 31 8.04 17.09 7.87
CA ALA A 31 8.08 18.40 7.25
C ALA A 31 8.85 18.30 5.94
N LEU A 32 8.13 18.47 4.83
CA LEU A 32 8.70 18.50 3.49
C LEU A 32 8.69 19.92 2.95
N LYS A 33 9.56 20.19 1.99
CA LYS A 33 9.56 21.43 1.21
C LYS A 33 9.18 21.11 -0.23
N VAL A 34 8.17 21.81 -0.73
CA VAL A 34 7.78 21.74 -2.15
C VAL A 34 8.32 22.97 -2.84
N ARG A 35 9.17 22.76 -3.85
CA ARG A 35 9.73 23.83 -4.68
C ARG A 35 9.24 23.70 -6.11
N ALA A 36 8.48 24.68 -6.58
CA ALA A 36 8.14 24.82 -7.98
C ALA A 36 9.30 25.55 -8.69
N ARG A 37 9.86 24.93 -9.73
CA ARG A 37 10.94 25.50 -10.55
C ARG A 37 10.40 25.87 -11.92
N GLY A 38 10.22 27.16 -12.16
CA GLY A 38 9.83 27.72 -13.46
C GLY A 38 10.68 28.95 -13.80
N ARG A 39 10.10 29.93 -14.49
CA ARG A 39 10.74 31.26 -14.69
C ARG A 39 10.95 31.99 -13.36
N GLU A 40 10.02 31.79 -12.44
CA GLU A 40 10.12 32.18 -11.04
C GLU A 40 10.09 30.91 -10.18
N GLU A 41 10.69 30.99 -9.01
CA GLU A 41 10.69 29.90 -8.03
C GLU A 41 9.76 30.23 -6.87
N ALA A 42 8.97 29.25 -6.47
CA ALA A 42 8.15 29.33 -5.27
C ALA A 42 8.45 28.13 -4.37
N GLU A 43 8.55 28.38 -3.06
CA GLU A 43 8.73 27.34 -2.05
C GLU A 43 7.60 27.43 -1.03
N THR A 44 7.03 26.28 -0.65
CA THR A 44 6.04 26.17 0.41
C THR A 44 6.32 24.94 1.28
N PRO A 45 6.11 25.02 2.61
CA PRO A 45 6.15 23.83 3.45
C PRO A 45 4.96 22.92 3.15
N LEU A 46 5.19 21.61 3.29
CA LEU A 46 4.17 20.57 3.29
C LEU A 46 4.36 19.73 4.56
N LEU A 47 3.38 19.78 5.46
CA LEU A 47 3.36 18.99 6.68
C LEU A 47 2.52 17.74 6.44
N LEU A 48 3.10 16.56 6.68
CA LEU A 48 2.44 15.27 6.55
C LEU A 48 2.47 14.54 7.89
N GLN A 49 1.32 14.02 8.32
CA GLN A 49 1.25 13.04 9.39
C GLN A 49 1.03 11.67 8.76
N VAL A 50 2.03 10.79 8.87
CA VAL A 50 1.95 9.40 8.43
C VAL A 50 1.58 8.57 9.64
N VAL A 51 0.38 7.99 9.63
CA VAL A 51 -0.09 7.14 10.73
C VAL A 51 0.26 5.69 10.43
N ALA A 52 0.79 4.97 11.43
CA ALA A 52 0.96 3.53 11.33
C ALA A 52 -0.40 2.86 11.23
N GLY A 53 -0.60 2.03 10.21
CA GLY A 53 -1.87 1.36 9.98
C GLY A 53 -1.74 0.22 9.01
N LEU A 54 -2.77 -0.62 8.97
CA LEU A 54 -2.87 -1.68 7.98
C LEU A 54 -3.04 -1.05 6.59
N LEU A 55 -2.30 -1.57 5.61
CA LEU A 55 -2.49 -1.25 4.19
C LEU A 55 -3.91 -1.60 3.74
N TYR A 56 -4.48 -2.66 4.33
CA TYR A 56 -5.80 -3.15 4.04
C TYR A 56 -6.34 -3.94 5.26
N SER A 57 -7.61 -3.71 5.61
CA SER A 57 -8.28 -4.40 6.72
C SER A 57 -9.75 -4.67 6.39
N PRO A 58 -10.04 -5.70 5.57
CA PRO A 58 -11.40 -6.11 5.32
C PRO A 58 -11.99 -6.72 6.59
N GLN A 59 -13.22 -6.32 6.91
CA GLN A 59 -13.98 -6.92 8.00
C GLN A 59 -14.76 -8.13 7.46
N ALA A 60 -14.68 -9.25 8.18
CA ALA A 60 -15.46 -10.48 7.96
C ALA A 60 -15.36 -11.06 6.53
N LEU A 61 -14.29 -11.81 6.28
CA LEU A 61 -14.11 -12.59 5.06
C LEU A 61 -14.71 -13.99 5.25
N GLU A 62 -15.58 -14.45 4.35
CA GLU A 62 -16.19 -15.79 4.46
C GLU A 62 -15.32 -16.88 3.83
N GLY A 63 -15.25 -18.04 4.50
CA GLY A 63 -14.64 -19.27 3.98
C GLY A 63 -13.20 -19.55 4.45
N PRO A 64 -12.71 -20.79 4.26
CA PRO A 64 -11.37 -21.24 4.71
C PRO A 64 -10.21 -20.67 3.88
N GLU A 65 -10.52 -20.02 2.75
CA GLU A 65 -9.54 -19.47 1.82
C GLU A 65 -10.01 -18.08 1.35
N VAL A 66 -9.16 -17.08 1.56
CA VAL A 66 -9.45 -15.70 1.17
C VAL A 66 -8.78 -15.38 -0.15
N ARG A 67 -9.55 -14.87 -1.12
CA ARG A 67 -8.96 -14.21 -2.28
C ARG A 67 -8.63 -12.77 -1.94
N LEU A 68 -7.35 -12.42 -1.97
CA LEU A 68 -6.88 -11.05 -1.80
C LEU A 68 -6.45 -10.46 -3.14
N THR A 69 -6.83 -9.21 -3.36
CA THR A 69 -6.39 -8.41 -4.50
C THR A 69 -5.76 -7.11 -3.99
N LEU A 70 -4.48 -6.90 -4.30
CA LEU A 70 -3.74 -5.69 -3.98
C LEU A 70 -3.40 -4.95 -5.28
N ARG A 71 -3.47 -3.62 -5.27
CA ARG A 71 -3.23 -2.82 -6.48
C ARG A 71 -2.08 -1.83 -6.30
N PHE A 72 -0.90 -2.22 -6.75
CA PHE A 72 0.29 -1.37 -6.81
C PHE A 72 1.30 -1.95 -7.81
N ARG A 73 2.22 -1.10 -8.27
CA ARG A 73 3.27 -1.49 -9.22
C ARG A 73 4.41 -2.20 -8.47
N ALA A 74 4.75 -3.42 -8.88
CA ALA A 74 5.88 -4.22 -8.40
C ALA A 74 6.29 -5.25 -9.47
N ARG A 75 7.34 -6.05 -9.25
CA ARG A 75 7.72 -7.22 -10.07
C ARG A 75 7.33 -8.55 -9.41
N GLU A 76 7.32 -8.60 -8.10
CA GLU A 76 6.86 -9.74 -7.31
C GLU A 76 6.19 -9.26 -6.01
N VAL A 77 5.20 -10.03 -5.54
CA VAL A 77 4.52 -9.75 -4.28
C VAL A 77 4.27 -11.04 -3.51
N VAL A 78 4.65 -11.04 -2.24
CA VAL A 78 4.45 -12.15 -1.30
C VAL A 78 3.80 -11.62 -0.02
N LEU A 79 2.82 -12.36 0.49
CA LEU A 79 2.31 -12.17 1.85
C LEU A 79 3.03 -13.14 2.78
N GLN A 80 3.55 -12.64 3.90
CA GLN A 80 4.25 -13.47 4.89
C GLN A 80 3.63 -13.30 6.28
N GLY A 81 3.35 -14.42 6.95
CA GLY A 81 2.81 -14.42 8.31
C GLY A 81 2.56 -15.83 8.81
N GLU A 82 2.57 -16.03 10.13
CA GLU A 82 2.24 -17.31 10.76
C GLU A 82 3.09 -18.50 10.29
N GLY A 83 4.35 -18.24 9.93
CA GLY A 83 5.26 -19.25 9.39
C GLY A 83 4.96 -19.67 7.96
N GLN A 84 4.04 -19.00 7.27
CA GLN A 84 3.64 -19.27 5.90
C GLN A 84 3.95 -18.09 4.97
N SER A 85 4.07 -18.41 3.68
CA SER A 85 4.29 -17.44 2.61
C SER A 85 3.30 -17.70 1.47
N PHE A 86 2.60 -16.66 1.03
CA PHE A 86 1.60 -16.71 -0.03
C PHE A 86 2.02 -15.80 -1.17
N ALA A 87 2.45 -16.38 -2.29
CA ALA A 87 2.80 -15.61 -3.49
C ALA A 87 1.53 -15.09 -4.19
N LEU A 88 1.50 -13.80 -4.51
CA LEU A 88 0.46 -13.20 -5.34
C LEU A 88 0.90 -13.20 -6.81
N ARG A 89 -0.06 -13.37 -7.72
CA ARG A 89 0.18 -13.35 -9.17
C ARG A 89 -0.39 -12.08 -9.79
N SER A 90 0.26 -11.58 -10.83
CA SER A 90 -0.19 -10.43 -11.60
C SER A 90 -0.04 -10.70 -13.09
N GLU A 91 -1.01 -10.23 -13.88
CA GLU A 91 -0.96 -10.28 -15.35
C GLU A 91 -0.49 -8.95 -15.96
N ASP A 92 -0.57 -7.86 -15.19
CA ASP A 92 -0.32 -6.48 -15.63
C ASP A 92 0.85 -5.80 -14.89
N GLY A 93 1.38 -6.43 -13.83
CA GLY A 93 2.39 -5.85 -12.94
C GLY A 93 1.84 -4.77 -11.99
N TYR A 94 0.52 -4.65 -11.90
CA TYR A 94 -0.17 -3.64 -11.10
C TYR A 94 -1.26 -4.21 -10.18
N THR A 95 -1.88 -5.32 -10.56
CA THR A 95 -2.96 -5.99 -9.86
C THR A 95 -2.48 -7.37 -9.44
N TRP A 96 -2.36 -7.59 -8.13
CA TRP A 96 -1.81 -8.79 -7.53
C TRP A 96 -2.91 -9.56 -6.85
N THR A 97 -3.18 -10.78 -7.30
CA THR A 97 -4.22 -11.65 -6.75
C THR A 97 -3.64 -12.97 -6.25
N GLY A 98 -4.12 -13.42 -5.10
CA GLY A 98 -3.72 -14.71 -4.53
C GLY A 98 -4.75 -15.23 -3.54
N LYS A 99 -4.65 -16.53 -3.27
CA LYS A 99 -5.47 -17.26 -2.32
C LYS A 99 -4.66 -17.46 -1.04
N VAL A 100 -5.25 -17.12 0.09
CA VAL A 100 -4.61 -17.21 1.41
C VAL A 100 -5.46 -18.13 2.26
N ALA A 101 -4.90 -19.30 2.60
CA ALA A 101 -5.54 -20.25 3.50
C ALA A 101 -5.07 -19.97 4.93
N LEU A 102 -6.00 -19.61 5.80
CA LEU A 102 -5.76 -19.32 7.21
C LEU A 102 -6.86 -19.97 8.04
N SER A 103 -6.55 -20.29 9.29
CA SER A 103 -7.56 -20.71 10.26
C SER A 103 -8.54 -19.55 10.54
N PRO A 104 -9.70 -19.80 11.15
CA PRO A 104 -10.50 -18.72 11.71
C PRO A 104 -9.73 -17.90 12.75
N GLY A 105 -9.98 -16.59 12.79
CA GLY A 105 -9.32 -15.66 13.71
C GLY A 105 -8.94 -14.32 13.10
N LEU A 106 -8.16 -13.56 13.87
CA LEU A 106 -7.54 -12.31 13.43
C LEU A 106 -6.10 -12.60 13.02
N HIS A 107 -5.76 -12.27 11.78
CA HIS A 107 -4.45 -12.51 11.20
C HIS A 107 -3.82 -11.20 10.74
N THR A 108 -2.51 -11.08 10.91
CA THR A 108 -1.74 -9.97 10.34
C THR A 108 -0.64 -10.54 9.45
N LEU A 109 -0.68 -10.19 8.17
CA LEU A 109 0.30 -10.62 7.17
C LEU A 109 1.15 -9.41 6.73
N LEU A 110 2.45 -9.60 6.58
CA LEU A 110 3.35 -8.62 5.97
C LEU A 110 3.25 -8.70 4.45
N VAL A 111 3.14 -7.56 3.80
CA VAL A 111 3.23 -7.43 2.34
C VAL A 111 4.68 -7.16 1.97
N LEU A 112 5.30 -8.10 1.28
CA LEU A 112 6.60 -7.96 0.66
C LEU A 112 6.42 -7.69 -0.82
N ALA A 113 7.04 -6.64 -1.34
CA ALA A 113 7.11 -6.35 -2.76
C ALA A 113 8.56 -6.17 -3.18
N ASP A 114 9.00 -6.91 -4.19
CA ASP A 114 10.38 -6.86 -4.71
C ASP A 114 11.44 -7.06 -3.59
N GLY A 115 11.13 -7.90 -2.60
CA GLY A 115 11.97 -8.16 -1.43
C GLY A 115 11.87 -7.13 -0.29
N GLU A 116 11.14 -6.03 -0.46
CA GLU A 116 10.97 -4.99 0.56
C GLU A 116 9.62 -5.07 1.28
N THR A 117 9.61 -4.78 2.58
CA THR A 117 8.37 -4.69 3.37
C THR A 117 7.61 -3.41 3.04
N LEU A 118 6.41 -3.54 2.50
CA LEU A 118 5.51 -2.42 2.23
C LEU A 118 4.61 -2.07 3.41
N GLY A 119 4.25 -3.05 4.23
CA GLY A 119 3.34 -2.86 5.35
C GLY A 119 2.59 -4.13 5.73
N GLN A 120 1.47 -3.97 6.44
CA GLN A 120 0.70 -5.08 6.99
C GLN A 120 -0.72 -5.10 6.42
N VAL A 121 -1.27 -6.29 6.21
CA VAL A 121 -2.69 -6.54 5.92
C VAL A 121 -3.29 -7.27 7.11
N GLY A 122 -4.39 -6.77 7.66
CA GLY A 122 -5.11 -7.44 8.74
C GLY A 122 -6.35 -8.14 8.18
N LEU A 123 -6.51 -9.42 8.47
CA LEU A 123 -7.62 -10.24 7.99
C LEU A 123 -8.42 -10.73 9.19
N SER A 124 -9.74 -10.64 9.08
CA SER A 124 -10.67 -11.21 10.06
C SER A 124 -11.49 -12.29 9.40
N LEU A 125 -11.22 -13.53 9.82
CA LEU A 125 -11.90 -14.74 9.38
C LEU A 125 -12.82 -15.21 10.50
N PRO A 126 -14.15 -15.14 10.35
CA PRO A 126 -15.06 -15.65 11.35
C PRO A 126 -14.90 -17.16 11.45
N SER A 127 -14.97 -17.69 12.67
CA SER A 127 -15.22 -19.11 12.87
C SER A 127 -16.56 -19.41 12.21
N GLU A 128 -16.61 -20.37 11.30
CA GLU A 128 -17.88 -20.89 10.79
C GLU A 128 -18.75 -21.17 12.02
N SER A 129 -19.80 -20.36 12.19
CA SER A 129 -20.88 -20.74 13.07
C SER A 129 -21.54 -21.89 12.31
N ALA A 130 -21.25 -23.12 12.73
CA ALA A 130 -22.02 -24.28 12.30
C ALA A 130 -23.48 -24.01 12.70
N ASN A 131 -24.25 -23.41 11.79
CA ASN A 131 -25.69 -23.39 11.88
C ASN A 131 -26.15 -24.80 11.48
N HIS A 132 -26.28 -25.66 12.48
CA HIS A 132 -27.13 -26.84 12.43
C HIS A 132 -27.78 -27.10 13.77
#